data_AF-A0A5J4XMC5-F1
#
_entry.id   AF-A0A5J4XMC5-F1
#
_cell.length_a   1.000
_cell.length_b   1.000
_cell.length_c   1.000
_cell.angle_alpha   90.00
_cell.angle_beta   90.00
_cell.angle_gamma   90.00
#
_symmetry.space_group_name_H-M   'P 1'
#
loop_
_entity.id
_entity.type
_entity.pdbx_description
1 polymer ?
#
loop_
_entity_poly.entity_id
_entity_poly.type
_entity_poly.pdbx_seq_one_letter_code
_entity_poly.pdbx_strand_id
1 'polypeptide(L)'
;MRSATVNLLYLDNTYCNPRFEFPCRSSGISTIIDTIQQHSAMQVLLGIDLVGKEDMLVAIASETGERIGIGQNRLMTVVAAGFDATHFTLVLSSSRISALPRWMVCRKLLAKLNRTRPTLGIKLSGSACLHTSLPADVDTPSSLVDSSAASRQTRQLPYSLQKTQLNRVPTPYVTISSQACVASTSSSASDAPWQAPTDPKLPEDSLQYFANFACSHDAKGFRAALNRSSAVTALEQEQAHQLMKLVPYSDHSSFAELESFVALVRP
;
A
#
# COMPACT_ATOMS: atom_id res chain seq x y z
N MET A 1 0.75 27.89 27.39
CA MET A 1 0.32 26.58 27.94
C MET A 1 1.03 26.39 29.27
N ARG A 2 0.32 26.07 30.35
CA ARG A 2 0.97 25.73 31.64
C ARG A 2 1.85 24.50 31.41
N SER A 3 3.11 24.57 31.84
CA SER A 3 4.05 23.44 31.81
C SER A 3 3.50 22.36 32.75
N ALA A 4 2.78 21.40 32.18
CA ALA A 4 2.37 20.20 32.89
C ALA A 4 3.57 19.24 32.86
N THR A 5 4.06 18.87 34.03
CA THR A 5 5.12 17.87 34.16
C THR A 5 4.57 16.51 33.77
N VAL A 6 5.20 15.85 32.80
CA VAL A 6 4.94 14.45 32.49
C VAL A 6 5.85 13.62 33.39
N ASN A 7 5.31 12.64 34.13
CA ASN A 7 6.11 11.76 35.01
C ASN A 7 6.25 10.34 34.44
N LEU A 8 5.40 9.97 33.49
CA LEU A 8 5.37 8.65 32.86
C LEU A 8 4.95 8.82 31.41
N LEU A 9 5.83 8.43 30.50
CA LEU A 9 5.60 8.49 29.07
C LEU A 9 5.44 7.06 28.51
N TYR A 10 4.23 6.75 28.03
CA TYR A 10 4.00 5.58 27.19
C TYR A 10 4.23 5.99 25.74
N LEU A 11 5.22 5.37 25.08
CA LEU A 11 5.64 5.71 23.73
C LEU A 11 5.53 4.49 22.81
N ASP A 12 4.96 4.68 21.63
CA ASP A 12 5.06 3.70 20.54
C ASP A 12 6.52 3.66 20.05
N ASN A 13 7.20 2.55 20.35
CA ASN A 13 8.61 2.36 20.05
C ASN A 13 8.85 1.49 18.81
N THR A 14 7.86 1.38 17.91
CA THR A 14 7.92 0.56 16.67
C THR A 14 9.22 0.76 15.89
N TYR A 15 9.68 2.00 15.73
CA TYR A 15 10.93 2.35 15.04
C TYR A 15 11.96 3.03 15.96
N CYS A 16 12.00 2.65 17.23
CA CYS A 16 12.97 3.15 18.21
C CYS A 16 14.37 2.53 18.02
N ASN A 17 14.93 2.68 16.82
CA ASN A 17 16.31 2.31 16.49
C ASN A 17 16.87 3.33 15.48
N PRO A 18 18.11 3.84 15.67
CA PRO A 18 18.73 4.80 14.75
C PRO A 18 18.80 4.35 13.29
N ARG A 19 18.69 3.04 13.01
CA ARG A 19 18.64 2.49 11.65
C ARG A 19 17.35 2.79 10.90
N PHE A 20 16.30 3.24 11.58
CA PHE A 20 15.01 3.61 10.98
C PHE A 20 14.92 5.12 10.77
N GLU A 21 15.74 5.58 9.84
CA GLU A 21 15.68 6.94 9.32
C GLU A 21 14.88 6.92 8.02
N PHE A 22 13.76 7.63 8.00
CA PHE A 22 12.90 7.71 6.83
C PHE A 22 12.39 9.12 6.61
N PRO A 23 12.13 9.49 5.34
CA PRO A 23 11.67 10.84 5.03
C PRO A 23 10.40 11.15 5.80
N CYS A 24 10.20 12.44 6.08
CA CYS A 24 8.93 12.91 6.60
C CYS A 24 7.80 12.58 5.61
N ARG A 25 6.57 12.48 6.13
CA ARG A 25 5.42 12.02 5.32
C ARG A 25 5.20 12.83 4.05
N SER A 26 5.37 14.16 4.10
CA SER A 26 5.22 15.03 2.94
C SER A 26 6.26 14.74 1.85
N SER A 27 7.52 14.51 2.22
CA SER A 27 8.57 14.12 1.28
C SER A 27 8.33 12.72 0.70
N GLY A 28 7.85 11.78 1.52
CA GLY A 28 7.42 10.46 1.05
C GLY A 28 6.28 10.53 0.05
N ILE A 29 5.25 11.36 0.32
CA ILE A 29 4.15 11.64 -0.61
C ILE A 29 4.66 12.21 -1.93
N SER A 30 5.52 13.23 -1.89
CA SER A 30 6.13 13.82 -3.10
C SER A 30 6.84 12.75 -3.93
N THR A 31 7.65 11.91 -3.29
CA THR A 31 8.37 10.82 -3.96
C THR A 31 7.42 9.84 -4.67
N ILE A 32 6.28 9.52 -4.04
CA ILE A 32 5.25 8.66 -4.63
C ILE A 32 4.62 9.36 -5.84
N ILE A 33 4.27 10.63 -5.73
CA ILE A 33 3.67 11.43 -6.81
C ILE A 33 4.63 11.56 -7.99
N ASP A 34 5.88 11.91 -7.76
CA ASP A 34 6.93 12.00 -8.79
C ASP A 34 7.08 10.67 -9.53
N THR A 35 7.09 9.57 -8.76
CA THR A 35 7.15 8.22 -9.32
C THR A 35 5.92 7.93 -10.20
N ILE A 36 4.72 8.32 -9.76
CA ILE A 36 3.48 8.14 -10.50
C ILE A 36 3.48 8.95 -11.80
N GLN A 37 3.93 10.20 -11.75
CA GLN A 37 3.99 11.12 -12.89
C GLN A 37 5.01 10.66 -13.94
N GLN A 38 6.18 10.16 -13.50
CA GLN A 38 7.18 9.55 -14.39
C GLN A 38 6.65 8.30 -15.14
N HIS A 39 5.57 7.69 -14.66
CA HIS A 39 4.97 6.48 -15.24
C HIS A 39 3.49 6.72 -15.62
N SER A 40 3.20 7.88 -16.21
CA SER A 40 1.84 8.32 -16.56
C SER A 40 1.11 7.35 -17.51
N ALA A 41 1.83 6.67 -18.41
CA ALA A 41 1.26 5.68 -19.33
C ALA A 41 0.92 4.31 -18.68
N MET A 42 1.28 4.10 -17.41
CA MET A 42 1.12 2.82 -16.72
C MET A 42 -0.06 2.84 -15.74
N GLN A 43 -0.66 1.67 -15.50
CA GLN A 43 -1.48 1.42 -14.32
C GLN A 43 -0.59 1.40 -13.08
N VAL A 44 -1.04 1.99 -11.97
CA VAL A 44 -0.30 2.05 -10.71
C VAL A 44 -1.06 1.31 -9.62
N LEU A 45 -0.40 0.36 -8.95
CA LEU A 45 -0.92 -0.35 -7.79
C LEU A 45 -0.19 0.08 -6.52
N LEU A 46 -0.86 0.80 -5.64
CA LEU A 46 -0.37 1.17 -4.32
C LEU A 46 -0.65 0.04 -3.32
N GLY A 47 0.40 -0.60 -2.82
CA GLY A 47 0.32 -1.65 -1.81
C GLY A 47 0.39 -1.08 -0.40
N ILE A 48 -0.76 -1.02 0.28
CA ILE A 48 -0.92 -0.37 1.59
C ILE A 48 -1.55 -1.31 2.63
N ASP A 49 -1.55 -0.88 3.89
CA ASP A 49 -2.29 -1.56 4.97
C ASP A 49 -3.81 -1.47 4.78
N LEU A 50 -4.56 -2.25 5.54
CA LEU A 50 -6.02 -2.25 5.49
C LEU A 50 -6.64 -0.96 6.05
N VAL A 51 -5.96 -0.32 7.01
CA VAL A 51 -6.34 0.96 7.64
C VAL A 51 -5.09 1.84 7.71
N GLY A 52 -5.26 3.15 7.61
CA GLY A 52 -4.18 4.13 7.66
C GLY A 52 -3.74 4.57 6.25
N LYS A 53 -3.08 5.73 6.16
CA LYS A 53 -2.60 6.37 4.92
C LYS A 53 -3.71 6.95 4.03
N GLU A 54 -4.92 7.13 4.54
CA GLU A 54 -6.03 7.75 3.79
C GLU A 54 -5.71 9.20 3.41
N ASP A 55 -5.06 9.95 4.30
CA ASP A 55 -4.52 11.29 4.06
C ASP A 55 -3.55 11.32 2.86
N MET A 56 -2.62 10.37 2.81
CA MET A 56 -1.67 10.19 1.71
C MET A 56 -2.39 9.84 0.40
N LEU A 57 -3.41 8.99 0.43
CA LEU A 57 -4.21 8.69 -0.77
C LEU A 57 -4.96 9.93 -1.28
N VAL A 58 -5.56 10.71 -0.39
CA VAL A 58 -6.24 11.97 -0.75
C VAL A 58 -5.25 12.97 -1.36
N ALA A 59 -4.05 13.10 -0.78
CA ALA A 59 -3.00 13.96 -1.31
C ALA A 59 -2.58 13.52 -2.73
N ILE A 60 -2.37 12.22 -2.95
CA ILE A 60 -2.05 11.67 -4.28
C ILE A 60 -3.19 11.98 -5.26
N ALA A 61 -4.44 11.69 -4.91
CA ALA A 61 -5.60 11.91 -5.78
C ALA A 61 -5.78 13.39 -6.15
N SER A 62 -5.51 14.28 -5.20
CA SER A 62 -5.60 15.74 -5.41
C SER A 62 -4.50 16.23 -6.33
N GLU A 63 -3.25 15.78 -6.14
CA GLU A 63 -2.11 16.24 -6.94
C GLU A 63 -2.09 15.64 -8.35
N THR A 64 -2.50 14.38 -8.51
CA THR A 64 -2.57 13.75 -9.84
C THR A 64 -3.82 14.11 -10.61
N GLY A 65 -4.85 14.62 -9.94
CA GLY A 65 -6.18 14.84 -10.52
C GLY A 65 -6.93 13.54 -10.86
N GLU A 66 -6.49 12.41 -10.31
CA GLU A 66 -7.04 11.08 -10.61
C GLU A 66 -7.71 10.46 -9.39
N ARG A 67 -8.90 9.90 -9.57
CA ARG A 67 -9.56 9.11 -8.51
C ARG A 67 -8.81 7.80 -8.28
N ILE A 68 -8.70 7.40 -7.02
CA ILE A 68 -8.03 6.15 -6.62
C ILE A 68 -9.05 5.01 -6.53
N GLY A 69 -8.79 3.95 -7.29
CA GLY A 69 -9.53 2.70 -7.21
C GLY A 69 -9.30 2.00 -5.87
N ILE A 70 -10.36 1.75 -5.11
CA ILE A 70 -10.30 1.04 -3.81
C ILE A 70 -11.42 0.01 -3.68
N GLY A 71 -11.20 -1.02 -2.86
CA GLY A 71 -12.24 -2.01 -2.56
C GLY A 71 -13.34 -1.46 -1.65
N GLN A 72 -14.51 -2.11 -1.66
CA GLN A 72 -15.68 -1.69 -0.88
C GLN A 72 -15.38 -1.47 0.61
N ASN A 73 -14.70 -2.42 1.25
CA ASN A 73 -14.36 -2.31 2.67
C ASN A 73 -13.48 -1.09 2.96
N ARG A 74 -12.56 -0.77 2.05
CA ARG A 74 -11.66 0.38 2.21
C ARG A 74 -12.43 1.70 2.08
N LEU A 75 -13.41 1.77 1.17
CA LEU A 75 -14.29 2.94 1.06
C LEU A 75 -15.07 3.16 2.36
N MET A 76 -15.56 2.09 2.99
CA MET A 76 -16.22 2.18 4.29
C MET A 76 -15.28 2.75 5.36
N THR A 77 -14.01 2.33 5.39
CA THR A 77 -13.00 2.88 6.31
C THR A 77 -12.75 4.37 6.04
N VAL A 78 -12.60 4.78 4.78
CA VAL A 78 -12.39 6.19 4.38
C VAL A 78 -13.53 7.08 4.88
N VAL A 79 -14.78 6.66 4.62
CA VAL A 79 -15.98 7.40 5.06
C VAL A 79 -16.06 7.45 6.58
N ALA A 80 -15.83 6.32 7.26
CA ALA A 80 -15.88 6.26 8.72
C ALA A 80 -14.79 7.12 9.40
N ALA A 81 -13.63 7.27 8.75
CA ALA A 81 -12.55 8.13 9.20
C ALA A 81 -12.74 9.62 8.86
N GLY A 82 -13.83 9.98 8.18
CA GLY A 82 -14.18 11.37 7.86
C GLY A 82 -13.45 11.96 6.65
N PHE A 83 -12.85 11.12 5.80
CA PHE A 83 -12.21 11.57 4.55
C PHE A 83 -13.22 11.69 3.41
N ASP A 84 -12.95 12.59 2.46
CA ASP A 84 -13.81 12.79 1.31
C ASP A 84 -13.76 11.58 0.35
N ALA A 85 -14.93 10.99 0.12
CA ALA A 85 -15.12 9.86 -0.78
C ALA A 85 -14.98 10.23 -2.27
N THR A 86 -15.05 11.51 -2.64
CA THR A 86 -15.00 11.95 -4.06
C THR A 86 -13.66 11.61 -4.74
N HIS A 87 -12.58 11.52 -3.97
CA HIS A 87 -11.24 11.12 -4.43
C HIS A 87 -11.14 9.63 -4.76
N PHE A 88 -12.17 8.83 -4.50
CA PHE A 88 -12.13 7.38 -4.60
C PHE A 88 -13.17 6.83 -5.58
N THR A 89 -12.92 5.62 -6.07
CA THR A 89 -13.86 4.88 -6.93
C THR A 89 -13.79 3.38 -6.66
N LEU A 90 -14.91 2.69 -6.82
CA LEU A 90 -15.02 1.24 -6.68
C LEU A 90 -14.71 0.49 -7.98
N VAL A 91 -14.62 1.22 -9.10
CA VAL A 91 -14.36 0.66 -10.43
C VAL A 91 -12.85 0.69 -10.70
N LEU A 92 -12.16 -0.40 -10.35
CA LEU A 92 -10.71 -0.48 -10.49
C LEU A 92 -10.27 -0.65 -11.94
N SER A 93 -11.12 -1.23 -12.80
CA SER A 93 -10.83 -1.41 -14.23
C SER A 93 -10.65 -0.08 -14.96
N SER A 94 -11.45 0.93 -14.62
CA SER A 94 -11.35 2.28 -15.19
C SER A 94 -10.36 3.18 -14.47
N SER A 95 -9.77 2.74 -13.36
CA SER A 95 -8.85 3.54 -12.55
C SER A 95 -7.41 3.28 -12.95
N ARG A 96 -6.64 4.34 -13.24
CA ARG A 96 -5.20 4.19 -13.47
C ARG A 96 -4.47 3.90 -12.18
N ILE A 97 -4.83 4.58 -11.09
CA ILE A 97 -4.24 4.41 -9.76
C ILE A 97 -5.20 3.59 -8.90
N SER A 98 -4.73 2.51 -8.29
CA SER A 98 -5.53 1.70 -7.38
C SER A 98 -4.77 1.37 -6.09
N ALA A 99 -5.42 1.52 -4.94
CA ALA A 99 -4.86 1.11 -3.65
C ALA A 99 -5.41 -0.25 -3.23
N LEU A 100 -4.49 -1.20 -3.04
CA LEU A 100 -4.78 -2.59 -2.69
C LEU A 100 -4.04 -2.99 -1.42
N PRO A 101 -4.54 -4.01 -0.70
CA PRO A 101 -3.80 -4.59 0.42
C PRO A 101 -2.38 -4.99 0.02
N ARG A 102 -1.40 -4.65 0.85
CA ARG A 102 0.04 -4.84 0.56
C ARG A 102 0.40 -6.28 0.22
N TRP A 103 -0.32 -7.26 0.78
CA TRP A 103 -0.11 -8.68 0.51
C TRP A 103 -0.56 -9.10 -0.90
N MET A 104 -1.41 -8.32 -1.58
CA MET A 104 -1.87 -8.58 -2.96
C MET A 104 -0.86 -8.08 -3.99
N VAL A 105 -0.31 -6.89 -3.76
CA VAL A 105 0.68 -6.29 -4.66
C VAL A 105 1.95 -7.14 -4.58
N CYS A 106 2.21 -7.96 -5.59
CA CYS A 106 3.35 -8.87 -5.63
C CYS A 106 3.84 -9.06 -7.07
N ARG A 107 5.10 -9.49 -7.23
CA ARG A 107 5.72 -9.68 -8.55
C ARG A 107 4.88 -10.58 -9.47
N LYS A 108 4.28 -11.64 -8.91
CA LYS A 108 3.42 -12.56 -9.66
C LYS A 108 2.12 -11.91 -10.15
N LEU A 109 1.51 -11.03 -9.35
CA LEU A 109 0.33 -10.27 -9.77
C LEU A 109 0.72 -9.28 -10.88
N LEU A 110 1.78 -8.49 -10.68
CA LEU A 110 2.28 -7.55 -11.68
C LEU A 110 2.59 -8.24 -13.01
N ALA A 111 3.32 -9.36 -12.98
CA ALA A 111 3.67 -10.10 -14.19
C ALA A 111 2.43 -10.56 -14.98
N LYS A 112 1.34 -10.90 -14.28
CA LYS A 112 0.08 -11.28 -14.92
C LYS A 112 -0.67 -10.09 -15.49
N LEU A 113 -0.73 -8.98 -14.76
CA LEU A 113 -1.38 -7.75 -15.23
C LEU A 113 -0.61 -7.12 -16.39
N ASN A 114 0.72 -7.22 -16.40
CA ASN A 114 1.58 -6.72 -17.48
C ASN A 114 1.32 -7.37 -18.85
N ARG A 115 0.61 -8.51 -18.91
CA ARG A 115 0.17 -9.11 -20.18
C ARG A 115 -0.92 -8.31 -20.87
N THR A 116 -1.76 -7.62 -20.09
CA THR A 116 -2.90 -6.86 -20.60
C THR A 116 -2.68 -5.35 -20.50
N ARG A 117 -1.93 -4.88 -19.50
CA ARG A 117 -1.64 -3.46 -19.31
C ARG A 117 -0.33 -3.25 -18.54
N PRO A 118 0.58 -2.39 -19.01
CA PRO A 118 1.78 -2.02 -18.25
C PRO A 118 1.41 -1.54 -16.84
N THR A 119 1.95 -2.20 -15.82
CA THR A 119 1.57 -2.01 -14.42
C THR A 119 2.79 -1.80 -13.54
N LEU A 120 2.81 -0.66 -12.84
CA LEU A 120 3.77 -0.29 -11.81
C LEU A 120 3.19 -0.68 -10.43
N GLY A 121 3.97 -1.40 -9.62
CA GLY A 121 3.64 -1.66 -8.22
C GLY A 121 4.46 -0.78 -7.29
N ILE A 122 3.82 -0.11 -6.34
CA ILE A 122 4.48 0.69 -5.32
C ILE A 122 4.09 0.14 -3.95
N LYS A 123 5.05 -0.43 -3.22
CA LYS A 123 4.83 -0.87 -1.83
C LYS A 123 5.30 0.19 -0.86
N LEU A 124 4.44 0.53 0.09
CA LEU A 124 4.77 1.48 1.14
C LEU A 124 5.16 0.74 2.42
N SER A 125 6.36 1.01 2.94
CA SER A 125 6.86 0.36 4.17
C SER A 125 7.87 1.23 4.90
N GLY A 126 7.70 1.41 6.21
CA GLY A 126 8.69 2.07 7.07
C GLY A 126 9.97 1.22 7.29
N SER A 127 9.91 -0.08 7.03
CA SER A 127 11.09 -0.95 7.07
C SER A 127 11.90 -0.94 5.76
N ALA A 128 11.43 -0.23 4.72
CA ALA A 128 12.20 -0.03 3.49
C ALA A 128 13.46 0.82 3.71
N CYS A 129 13.56 1.45 4.87
CA CYS A 129 14.51 2.48 5.21
C CYS A 129 15.73 1.93 5.98
N LEU A 130 15.89 0.61 6.00
CA LEU A 130 17.11 -0.01 6.52
C LEU A 130 18.28 0.43 5.62
N HIS A 131 19.02 1.43 6.09
CA HIS A 131 20.20 1.93 5.42
C HIS A 131 21.16 0.76 5.12
N THR A 132 21.51 0.58 3.84
CA THR A 132 22.64 -0.24 3.35
C THR A 132 24.00 0.46 3.53
N SER A 133 24.05 1.47 4.39
CA SER A 133 25.23 2.29 4.62
C SER A 133 25.51 2.34 6.11
N LEU A 134 26.18 1.30 6.60
CA LEU A 134 27.22 1.50 7.59
C LEU A 134 28.53 1.54 6.81
N PRO A 135 29.45 2.50 7.06
CA PRO A 135 30.83 2.29 6.67
C PRO A 135 31.32 0.99 7.33
N ALA A 136 31.98 0.15 6.54
CA ALA A 136 32.77 -0.95 7.07
C ALA A 136 33.89 -0.32 7.91
N ASP A 137 33.68 -0.21 9.22
CA ASP A 137 34.72 -0.15 10.26
C ASP A 137 34.06 0.23 11.59
N VAL A 138 33.60 -0.78 12.32
CA VAL A 138 33.81 -0.86 13.77
C VAL A 138 34.15 -2.32 14.02
N ASP A 139 35.40 -2.56 14.42
CA ASP A 139 35.97 -3.86 14.76
C ASP A 139 34.95 -4.74 15.50
N THR A 140 34.51 -5.78 14.81
CA THR A 140 33.81 -6.90 15.45
C THR A 140 34.90 -7.87 15.91
N PRO A 141 35.02 -8.20 17.20
CA PRO A 141 35.78 -9.38 17.58
C PRO A 141 35.05 -10.58 17.01
N SER A 142 35.69 -11.21 16.03
CA SER A 142 35.32 -12.49 15.45
C SER A 142 34.98 -13.51 16.54
N SER A 143 33.71 -13.90 16.64
CA SER A 143 33.36 -15.31 16.85
C SER A 143 31.87 -15.55 16.56
N LEU A 144 31.66 -16.56 15.72
CA LEU A 144 30.41 -17.32 15.50
C LEU A 144 29.34 -16.70 14.60
N VAL A 145 29.64 -16.81 13.30
CA VAL A 145 28.69 -17.34 12.32
C VAL A 145 27.97 -18.59 12.86
N ASP A 146 26.64 -18.56 12.93
CA ASP A 146 25.83 -19.52 12.18
C ASP A 146 24.41 -18.97 11.93
N SER A 147 23.91 -19.32 10.76
CA SER A 147 22.65 -18.87 10.18
C SER A 147 21.45 -19.64 10.76
N SER A 148 20.25 -19.11 10.52
CA SER A 148 18.98 -19.85 10.56
C SER A 148 18.45 -20.34 11.92
N ALA A 149 17.77 -19.47 12.66
CA ALA A 149 16.61 -19.81 13.51
C ALA A 149 16.16 -18.61 14.37
N ALA A 150 15.57 -17.57 13.78
CA ALA A 150 14.71 -16.67 14.57
C ALA A 150 13.33 -17.32 14.70
N SER A 151 13.27 -18.27 15.64
CA SER A 151 12.10 -18.97 16.11
C SER A 151 10.94 -18.00 16.39
N ARG A 152 9.74 -18.42 16.00
CA ARG A 152 8.47 -17.87 16.50
C ARG A 152 8.42 -18.07 18.01
N GLN A 153 8.93 -17.12 18.79
CA GLN A 153 8.55 -16.99 20.18
C GLN A 153 7.38 -16.02 20.26
N THR A 154 6.17 -16.57 20.17
CA THR A 154 4.97 -15.96 20.72
C THR A 154 5.17 -15.84 22.24
N ARG A 155 5.63 -14.67 22.71
CA ARG A 155 5.38 -14.26 24.09
C ARG A 155 3.88 -13.98 24.19
N GLN A 156 3.14 -14.88 24.83
CA GLN A 156 1.77 -14.62 25.25
C GLN A 156 1.77 -13.40 26.17
N LEU A 157 1.06 -12.34 25.77
CA LEU A 157 0.75 -11.21 26.66
C LEU A 157 -0.48 -11.59 27.51
N PRO A 158 -0.50 -11.29 28.82
CA PRO A 158 -1.48 -11.83 29.77
C PRO A 158 -2.80 -11.04 29.86
N TYR A 159 -3.25 -10.37 28.78
CA TYR A 159 -4.53 -9.64 28.80
C TYR A 159 -5.58 -10.33 27.93
N SER A 160 -6.41 -11.14 28.59
CA SER A 160 -7.63 -11.74 28.05
C SER A 160 -8.74 -10.69 27.98
N LEU A 161 -8.93 -10.06 26.81
CA LEU A 161 -10.17 -9.35 26.52
C LEU A 161 -11.24 -10.37 26.12
N GLN A 162 -12.16 -10.63 27.04
CA GLN A 162 -13.38 -11.41 26.81
C GLN A 162 -14.21 -10.73 25.70
N LYS A 163 -14.56 -11.51 24.66
CA LYS A 163 -15.48 -11.09 23.60
C LYS A 163 -16.89 -10.93 24.20
N THR A 164 -17.28 -9.71 24.50
CA THR A 164 -18.69 -9.36 24.67
C THR A 164 -19.33 -9.17 23.30
N GLN A 165 -20.47 -9.84 23.11
CA GLN A 165 -21.29 -9.83 21.90
C GLN A 165 -21.82 -8.41 21.65
N LEU A 166 -21.34 -7.74 20.59
CA LEU A 166 -21.95 -6.51 20.10
C LEU A 166 -23.06 -6.88 19.12
N ASN A 167 -24.31 -6.64 19.53
CA ASN A 167 -25.49 -6.88 18.73
C ASN A 167 -25.45 -6.08 17.42
N ARG A 168 -25.80 -6.74 16.31
CA ARG A 168 -25.95 -6.14 14.98
C ARG A 168 -27.05 -5.08 14.99
N VAL A 169 -26.70 -3.84 14.68
CA VAL A 169 -27.65 -2.79 14.28
C VAL A 169 -27.75 -2.82 12.75
N PRO A 170 -28.96 -2.80 12.15
CA PRO A 170 -29.09 -2.78 10.69
C PRO A 170 -28.69 -1.42 10.13
N THR A 171 -27.85 -1.43 9.09
CA THR A 171 -27.39 -0.24 8.34
C THR A 171 -28.42 0.19 7.30
N PRO A 172 -28.72 1.50 7.14
CA PRO A 172 -29.52 1.98 6.03
C PRO A 172 -28.71 1.97 4.73
N TYR A 173 -29.28 1.38 3.68
CA TYR A 173 -28.78 1.45 2.31
C TYR A 173 -28.85 2.91 1.82
N VAL A 174 -27.72 3.45 1.36
CA VAL A 174 -27.71 4.69 0.56
C VAL A 174 -27.46 4.28 -0.88
N THR A 175 -28.51 4.37 -1.70
CA THR A 175 -28.43 4.19 -3.15
C THR A 175 -27.92 5.50 -3.77
N ILE A 176 -26.71 5.50 -4.32
CA ILE A 176 -26.21 6.62 -5.12
C ILE A 176 -26.52 6.34 -6.58
N SER A 177 -27.35 7.20 -7.16
CA SER A 177 -27.77 7.18 -8.56
C SER A 177 -26.59 7.47 -9.48
N SER A 178 -26.34 6.58 -10.44
CA SER A 178 -25.38 6.77 -11.52
C SER A 178 -25.99 7.67 -12.60
N GLN A 179 -25.53 8.91 -12.73
CA GLN A 179 -25.67 9.65 -13.98
C GLN A 179 -24.30 9.73 -14.66
N ALA A 180 -24.20 9.11 -15.83
CA ALA A 180 -23.07 9.19 -16.72
C ALA A 180 -23.17 10.48 -17.53
N CYS A 181 -22.23 11.41 -17.35
CA CYS A 181 -22.06 12.55 -18.26
C CYS A 181 -21.12 12.13 -19.39
N VAL A 182 -21.67 12.11 -20.61
CA VAL A 182 -20.93 11.86 -21.84
C VAL A 182 -20.24 13.18 -22.23
N ALA A 183 -18.91 13.23 -22.15
CA ALA A 183 -18.13 14.34 -22.68
C ALA A 183 -17.43 13.88 -23.96
N SER A 184 -17.86 14.44 -25.08
CA SER A 184 -17.26 14.27 -26.40
C SER A 184 -16.03 15.17 -26.51
N THR A 185 -14.85 14.60 -26.71
CA THR A 185 -13.69 15.34 -27.22
C THR A 185 -13.03 14.55 -28.33
N SER A 186 -13.07 15.13 -29.53
CA SER A 186 -12.30 14.75 -30.70
C SER A 186 -10.85 15.21 -30.53
N SER A 187 -9.90 14.28 -30.52
CA SER A 187 -8.49 14.59 -30.80
C SER A 187 -7.87 13.49 -31.65
N SER A 188 -7.54 13.87 -32.88
CA SER A 188 -6.71 13.12 -33.81
C SER A 188 -5.26 13.08 -33.31
N ALA A 189 -4.78 11.90 -32.94
CA ALA A 189 -3.35 11.62 -32.83
C ALA A 189 -3.13 10.15 -33.25
N SER A 190 -2.26 9.97 -34.23
CA SER A 190 -1.85 8.70 -34.79
C SER A 190 -0.85 8.01 -33.87
N ASP A 191 -1.34 7.27 -32.88
CA ASP A 191 -0.55 6.27 -32.15
C ASP A 191 -1.19 4.90 -32.40
N ALA A 192 -0.44 4.02 -33.06
CA ALA A 192 -0.90 2.65 -33.29
C ALA A 192 -1.21 1.99 -31.94
N PRO A 193 -2.44 1.48 -31.70
CA PRO A 193 -2.80 0.86 -30.44
C PRO A 193 -1.91 -0.35 -30.19
N TRP A 194 -1.20 -0.35 -29.06
CA TRP A 194 -0.53 -1.55 -28.56
C TRP A 194 -1.57 -2.67 -28.42
N GLN A 195 -1.42 -3.73 -29.22
CA GLN A 195 -2.29 -4.91 -29.17
C GLN A 195 -1.74 -5.90 -28.15
N ALA A 196 -2.43 -6.03 -27.02
CA ALA A 196 -2.10 -6.98 -25.97
C ALA A 196 -2.24 -8.43 -26.46
N PRO A 197 -1.31 -9.34 -26.10
CA PRO A 197 -1.59 -10.77 -26.16
C PRO A 197 -2.73 -11.10 -25.19
N THR A 198 -3.87 -11.54 -25.71
CA THR A 198 -5.00 -11.99 -24.88
C THR A 198 -4.65 -13.32 -24.22
N ASP A 199 -4.47 -13.36 -22.90
CA ASP A 199 -4.37 -14.61 -22.13
C ASP A 199 -5.79 -15.16 -21.91
N PRO A 200 -6.18 -16.28 -22.56
CA PRO A 200 -7.56 -16.78 -22.53
C PRO A 200 -8.03 -17.23 -21.14
N LYS A 201 -7.14 -17.28 -20.13
CA LYS A 201 -7.47 -17.65 -18.74
C LYS A 201 -7.55 -16.45 -17.79
N LEU A 202 -7.29 -15.23 -18.26
CA LEU A 202 -7.41 -14.00 -17.49
C LEU A 202 -8.71 -13.29 -17.89
N PRO A 203 -9.60 -12.95 -16.94
CA PRO A 203 -10.77 -12.14 -17.23
C PRO A 203 -10.37 -10.80 -17.87
N GLU A 204 -11.23 -10.24 -18.71
CA GLU A 204 -11.04 -8.92 -19.33
C GLU A 204 -10.71 -7.85 -18.26
N ASP A 205 -11.45 -7.87 -17.14
CA ASP A 205 -11.18 -7.07 -15.95
C ASP A 205 -10.35 -7.81 -14.88
N SER A 206 -9.16 -8.25 -15.26
CA SER A 206 -8.26 -9.02 -14.38
C SER A 206 -7.97 -8.34 -13.04
N LEU A 207 -7.77 -7.02 -13.03
CA LEU A 207 -7.53 -6.27 -11.79
C LEU A 207 -8.75 -6.34 -10.86
N GLN A 208 -9.95 -6.09 -11.39
CA GLN A 208 -11.19 -6.13 -10.61
C GLN A 208 -11.45 -7.53 -10.07
N TYR A 209 -11.21 -8.57 -10.89
CA TYR A 209 -11.32 -9.97 -10.47
C TYR A 209 -10.43 -10.26 -9.26
N PHE A 210 -9.15 -9.86 -9.30
CA PHE A 210 -8.24 -10.07 -8.17
C PHE A 210 -8.60 -9.18 -6.97
N ALA A 211 -9.06 -7.95 -7.20
CA ALA A 211 -9.44 -7.02 -6.15
C ALA A 211 -10.60 -7.52 -5.29
N ASN A 212 -11.49 -8.36 -5.83
CA ASN A 212 -12.58 -8.95 -5.06
C ASN A 212 -12.11 -9.79 -3.86
N PHE A 213 -10.88 -10.34 -3.90
CA PHE A 213 -10.27 -11.03 -2.76
C PHE A 213 -9.86 -10.07 -1.63
N ALA A 214 -9.68 -8.77 -1.92
CA ALA A 214 -9.42 -7.75 -0.90
C ALA A 214 -10.63 -7.60 0.02
N CYS A 215 -11.85 -7.60 -0.54
CA CYS A 215 -13.09 -7.45 0.23
C CYS A 215 -13.32 -8.62 1.19
N SER A 216 -12.95 -9.84 0.82
CA SER A 216 -13.07 -11.02 1.70
C SER A 216 -11.85 -11.23 2.60
N HIS A 217 -10.79 -10.41 2.49
CA HIS A 217 -9.50 -10.65 3.12
C HIS A 217 -8.94 -12.07 2.85
N ASP A 218 -9.30 -12.64 1.70
CA ASP A 218 -9.00 -14.03 1.37
C ASP A 218 -7.65 -14.16 0.66
N ALA A 219 -6.58 -14.01 1.43
CA ALA A 219 -5.22 -14.15 0.93
C ALA A 219 -4.93 -15.57 0.40
N LYS A 220 -5.64 -16.60 0.89
CA LYS A 220 -5.48 -17.99 0.44
C LYS A 220 -6.13 -18.17 -0.93
N GLY A 221 -7.39 -17.75 -1.09
CA GLY A 221 -8.10 -17.79 -2.37
C GLY A 221 -7.43 -16.93 -3.43
N PHE A 222 -6.91 -15.76 -3.06
CA PHE A 222 -6.11 -14.93 -3.96
C PHE A 222 -4.88 -15.68 -4.49
N ARG A 223 -4.10 -16.30 -3.60
CA ARG A 223 -2.92 -17.09 -4.00
C ARG A 223 -3.31 -18.29 -4.87
N ALA A 224 -4.40 -18.98 -4.54
CA ALA A 224 -4.92 -20.08 -5.34
C ALA A 224 -5.36 -19.60 -6.74
N ALA A 225 -6.06 -18.47 -6.83
CA ALA A 225 -6.45 -17.86 -8.10
C ALA A 225 -5.23 -17.44 -8.94
N LEU A 226 -4.21 -16.81 -8.31
CA LEU A 226 -2.94 -16.48 -8.94
C LEU A 226 -2.15 -17.72 -9.39
N ASN A 227 -2.33 -18.89 -8.77
CA ASN A 227 -1.65 -20.10 -9.19
C ASN A 227 -2.39 -20.86 -10.30
N ARG A 228 -3.72 -20.70 -10.39
CA ARG A 228 -4.55 -21.35 -11.43
C ARG A 228 -4.46 -20.71 -12.81
N SER A 229 -4.28 -19.39 -12.89
CA SER A 229 -4.09 -18.71 -14.19
C SER A 229 -2.70 -18.99 -14.77
N SER A 230 -2.54 -18.76 -16.07
CA SER A 230 -1.36 -19.12 -16.89
C SER A 230 -0.03 -18.81 -16.19
N ALA A 231 0.91 -19.76 -16.28
CA ALA A 231 2.22 -19.69 -15.66
C ALA A 231 2.98 -18.43 -16.11
N VAL A 232 3.74 -17.84 -15.21
CA VAL A 232 4.59 -16.67 -15.48
C VAL A 232 5.98 -17.16 -15.85
N THR A 233 6.52 -16.69 -16.96
CA THR A 233 7.88 -16.99 -17.42
C THR A 233 8.92 -16.26 -16.57
N ALA A 234 10.18 -16.73 -16.60
CA ALA A 234 11.27 -16.06 -15.89
C ALA A 234 11.48 -14.61 -16.35
N LEU A 235 11.31 -14.34 -17.66
CA LEU A 235 11.44 -13.00 -18.24
C LEU A 235 10.34 -12.05 -17.73
N GLU A 236 9.08 -12.50 -17.75
CA GLU A 236 7.95 -11.71 -17.22
C GLU A 236 8.13 -11.42 -15.72
N GLN A 237 8.68 -12.39 -14.98
CA GLN A 237 8.94 -12.23 -13.55
C GLN A 237 10.04 -11.21 -13.28
N GLU A 238 11.09 -11.17 -14.10
CA GLU A 238 12.17 -10.18 -13.99
C GLU A 238 11.70 -8.78 -14.39
N GLN A 239 10.91 -8.65 -15.46
CA GLN A 239 10.30 -7.37 -15.83
C GLN A 239 9.38 -6.84 -14.71
N ALA A 240 8.56 -7.72 -14.13
CA ALA A 240 7.71 -7.35 -12.98
C ALA A 240 8.51 -6.99 -11.72
N HIS A 241 9.74 -7.50 -11.59
CA HIS A 241 10.63 -7.13 -10.50
C HIS A 241 11.10 -5.68 -10.66
N GLN A 242 11.50 -5.28 -11.87
CA GLN A 242 11.93 -3.90 -12.17
C GLN A 242 10.80 -2.88 -12.01
N LEU A 243 9.55 -3.30 -12.25
CA LEU A 243 8.35 -2.48 -12.09
C LEU A 243 7.74 -2.52 -10.68
N MET A 244 8.41 -3.18 -9.72
CA MET A 244 7.99 -3.19 -8.32
C MET A 244 8.90 -2.27 -7.50
N LYS A 245 8.40 -1.10 -7.15
CA LYS A 245 9.10 -0.12 -6.31
C LYS A 245 8.72 -0.29 -4.84
N LEU A 246 9.69 -0.17 -3.97
CA LEU A 246 9.50 -0.09 -2.52
C LEU A 246 9.81 1.35 -2.11
N VAL A 247 8.84 2.03 -1.51
CA VAL A 247 8.98 3.42 -1.06
C VAL A 247 9.00 3.46 0.47
N PRO A 248 10.00 4.13 1.07
CA PRO A 248 10.05 4.38 2.50
C PRO A 248 8.91 5.32 2.91
N TYR A 249 7.89 4.77 3.57
CA TYR A 249 6.74 5.52 4.06
C TYR A 249 6.11 4.82 5.26
N SER A 250 5.89 5.58 6.34
CA SER A 250 5.37 5.08 7.61
C SER A 250 4.40 6.08 8.25
N ASP A 251 3.36 5.55 8.90
CA ASP A 251 2.50 6.33 9.79
C ASP A 251 3.07 6.41 11.22
N HIS A 252 4.00 5.51 11.58
CA HIS A 252 4.74 5.60 12.84
C HIS A 252 5.86 6.64 12.73
N SER A 253 6.20 7.24 13.87
CA SER A 253 7.32 8.16 13.98
C SER A 253 8.67 7.50 13.67
N SER A 254 9.56 8.24 13.02
CA SER A 254 10.97 7.85 12.83
C SER A 254 11.75 7.96 14.12
N PHE A 255 12.97 7.40 14.16
CA PHE A 255 13.82 7.52 15.33
C PHE A 255 14.11 8.99 15.70
N ALA A 256 14.42 9.83 14.70
CA ALA A 256 14.69 11.25 14.91
C ALA A 256 13.47 12.02 15.44
N GLU A 257 12.26 11.66 14.99
CA GLU A 257 11.01 12.23 15.50
C GLU A 257 10.74 11.81 16.95
N LEU A 258 10.99 10.54 17.28
CA LEU A 258 10.87 10.03 18.65
C LEU A 258 11.86 10.72 19.59
N GLU A 259 13.11 10.87 19.18
CA GLU A 259 14.15 11.56 19.95
C GLU A 259 13.78 13.03 20.20
N SER A 260 13.35 13.73 19.14
CA SER A 260 12.90 15.12 19.23
C SER A 260 11.70 15.27 20.18
N PHE A 261 10.75 14.33 20.13
CA PHE A 261 9.58 14.33 21.00
C PHE A 261 9.95 14.08 22.47
N VAL A 262 10.83 13.12 22.77
CA VAL A 262 11.28 12.86 24.14
C VAL A 262 12.07 14.05 24.70
N ALA A 263 12.93 14.67 23.89
CA ALA A 263 13.69 15.86 24.26
C ALA A 263 12.80 17.08 24.56
N LEU A 264 11.64 17.16 23.89
CA LEU A 264 10.62 18.19 24.10
C LEU A 264 9.81 17.94 25.38
N VAL A 265 9.33 16.71 25.58
CA VAL A 265 8.43 16.35 26.71
C VAL A 265 9.19 16.33 28.03
N ARG A 266 10.45 15.86 28.03
CA ARG A 266 11.30 15.68 29.23
C ARG A 266 10.54 15.01 30.39
N PRO A 267 10.04 13.78 30.16
CA PRO A 267 9.25 13.04 31.12
C PRO A 267 10.05 12.56 32.35
#